data_AF-A0A2X4W9E0-F1
#
_entry.id   AF-A0A2X4W9E0-F1
#
_cell.length_a   1.000
_cell.length_b   1.000
_cell.length_c   1.000
_cell.angle_alpha   90.00
_cell.angle_beta   90.00
_cell.angle_gamma   90.00
#
_symmetry.space_group_name_H-M   'P 1'
#
loop_
_entity.id
_entity.type
_entity.pdbx_description
1 polymer ?
#
loop_
_entity_poly.entity_id
_entity_poly.type
_entity_poly.pdbx_seq_one_letter_code
_entity_poly.pdbx_strand_id
1 'polypeptide(L)'
;MEHKGTNLTPEQALDRLEELYEQSVNALREAIASYIDNGTLPDPHARLNGLFVLSFAICKLDGATPNLPKTRAFGRFTHPGCYTTTVTRPALFRAYLLGQLNLVLSGLWRAYCG
;
A
#
# COMPACT_ATOMS: atom_id res chain seq x y z
N MET A 1 14.08 3.53 4.81
CA MET A 1 13.32 2.62 3.94
C MET A 1 13.57 3.05 2.52
N GLU A 2 14.36 2.28 1.79
CA GLU A 2 14.58 2.50 0.36
C GLU A 2 13.28 2.13 -0.36
N HIS A 3 12.52 3.13 -0.81
CA HIS A 3 11.35 2.89 -1.65
C HIS A 3 11.84 2.45 -3.03
N LYS A 4 12.17 1.16 -3.16
CA LYS A 4 12.62 0.55 -4.41
C LYS A 4 11.50 0.71 -5.43
N GLY A 5 11.65 1.73 -6.26
CA GLY A 5 10.55 2.29 -7.03
C GLY A 5 10.11 1.37 -8.15
N THR A 6 9.10 0.57 -7.85
CA THR A 6 8.41 -0.21 -8.87
C THR A 6 7.35 0.70 -9.46
N ASN A 7 7.47 1.01 -10.75
CA ASN A 7 6.54 1.88 -11.46
C ASN A 7 5.25 1.09 -11.74
N LEU A 8 4.40 0.92 -10.71
CA LEU A 8 3.18 0.12 -10.80
C LEU A 8 2.01 0.95 -11.32
N THR A 9 1.23 0.36 -12.22
CA THR A 9 -0.12 0.84 -12.53
C THR A 9 -1.02 0.74 -11.30
N PRO A 10 -2.13 1.51 -11.23
CA PRO A 10 -3.13 1.37 -10.17
C PRO A 10 -3.52 -0.09 -9.91
N GLU A 11 -3.77 -0.85 -10.96
CA GLU A 11 -4.17 -2.25 -10.91
C GLU A 11 -3.06 -3.12 -10.32
N GLN A 12 -1.84 -3.00 -10.83
CA GLN A 12 -0.69 -3.76 -10.31
C GLN A 12 -0.38 -3.42 -8.85
N ALA A 13 -0.57 -2.16 -8.45
CA ALA A 13 -0.37 -1.74 -7.08
C ALA A 13 -1.41 -2.38 -6.15
N LEU A 14 -2.67 -2.48 -6.59
CA LEU A 14 -3.72 -3.15 -5.83
C LEU A 14 -3.53 -4.66 -5.79
N ASP A 15 -3.12 -5.29 -6.90
CA ASP A 15 -2.82 -6.73 -6.93
C ASP A 15 -1.70 -7.05 -5.94
N ARG A 16 -0.64 -6.24 -5.91
CA ARG A 16 0.45 -6.40 -4.94
C ARG A 16 -0.01 -6.19 -3.50
N LEU A 17 -0.88 -5.21 -3.28
CA LEU A 17 -1.44 -4.92 -1.96
C LEU A 17 -2.31 -6.08 -1.46
N GLU A 18 -3.08 -6.71 -2.34
CA GLU A 18 -3.87 -7.92 -2.05
C GLU A 18 -2.99 -9.11 -1.70
N GLU A 19 -1.94 -9.37 -2.49
CA GLU A 19 -0.97 -10.43 -2.20
C GLU A 19 -0.33 -10.28 -0.81
N LEU A 20 0.17 -9.09 -0.50
CA LEU A 20 0.82 -8.81 0.77
C LEU A 20 -0.17 -8.91 1.94
N TYR A 21 -1.41 -8.47 1.75
CA TYR A 21 -2.47 -8.62 2.76
C TYR A 21 -2.74 -10.09 3.09
N GLU A 22 -2.95 -10.92 2.07
CA GLU A 22 -3.22 -12.34 2.27
C GLU A 22 -2.01 -13.06 2.89
N GLN A 23 -0.78 -12.71 2.48
CA GLN A 23 0.44 -13.22 3.09
C GLN A 23 0.51 -12.89 4.59
N SER A 24 0.28 -11.63 4.97
CA SER A 24 0.30 -11.22 6.38
C SER A 24 -0.80 -11.88 7.21
N VAL A 25 -2.02 -12.01 6.65
CA VAL A 25 -3.13 -12.66 7.34
C VAL A 25 -2.85 -14.15 7.55
N ASN A 26 -2.32 -14.84 6.54
CA ASN A 26 -2.00 -16.26 6.64
C ASN A 26 -0.84 -16.50 7.60
N ALA A 27 0.23 -15.71 7.52
CA ALA A 27 1.34 -15.77 8.48
C ALA A 27 0.86 -15.56 9.93
N LEU A 28 -0.08 -14.63 10.14
CA LEU A 28 -0.64 -14.41 11.48
C LEU A 28 -1.48 -15.59 11.97
N ARG A 29 -2.30 -16.20 11.10
CA ARG A 29 -3.09 -17.40 11.42
C ARG A 29 -2.17 -18.57 11.77
N GLU A 30 -1.13 -18.79 10.99
CA GLU A 30 -0.14 -19.85 11.22
C GLU A 30 0.63 -19.64 12.52
N ALA A 31 1.02 -18.41 12.84
CA ALA A 31 1.69 -18.08 14.09
C ALA A 31 0.78 -18.34 15.31
N ILE A 32 -0.51 -17.99 15.21
CA ILE A 32 -1.49 -18.27 16.26
C ILE A 32 -1.68 -19.78 16.43
N ALA A 33 -1.85 -20.53 15.35
CA ALA A 33 -2.00 -21.99 15.39
C ALA A 33 -0.76 -22.65 16.02
N SER A 34 0.44 -22.26 15.60
CA SER A 34 1.70 -22.79 16.14
C SER A 34 1.87 -22.52 17.63
N TYR A 35 1.39 -21.37 18.10
CA TYR A 35 1.39 -21.03 19.51
C TYR A 35 0.38 -21.87 20.30
N ILE A 36 -0.83 -22.08 19.78
CA ILE A 36 -1.86 -22.91 20.41
C ILE A 36 -1.39 -24.36 20.52
N ASP A 37 -0.84 -24.92 19.44
CA ASP A 37 -0.47 -26.33 19.38
C ASP A 37 0.81 -26.64 20.17
N ASN A 38 1.82 -25.76 20.08
CA ASN A 38 3.18 -26.06 20.53
C ASN A 38 3.81 -24.98 21.42
N GLY A 39 3.09 -23.91 21.78
CA GLY A 39 3.64 -22.77 22.51
C GLY A 39 4.72 -21.99 21.75
N THR A 40 4.85 -22.21 20.43
CA THR A 40 5.91 -21.60 19.62
C THR A 40 5.57 -20.14 19.31
N LEU A 41 6.53 -19.23 19.57
CA LEU A 41 6.38 -17.81 19.28
C LEU A 41 6.90 -17.48 17.86
N PRO A 42 6.28 -16.52 17.15
CA PRO A 42 6.78 -16.07 15.85
C PRO A 42 8.14 -15.38 15.97
N ASP A 43 8.97 -15.53 14.93
CA ASP A 43 10.30 -14.91 14.86
C ASP A 43 10.23 -13.38 15.00
N PRO A 44 10.91 -12.79 16.01
CA PRO A 44 10.98 -11.34 16.18
C PRO A 44 11.55 -10.60 14.96
N HIS A 45 12.51 -11.19 14.23
CA HIS A 45 13.10 -10.56 13.04
C HIS A 45 12.10 -10.51 11.89
N ALA A 46 11.39 -11.60 11.61
CA ALA A 46 10.30 -11.60 10.64
C ALA A 46 9.23 -10.54 10.97
N ARG A 47 8.84 -10.42 12.25
CA ARG A 47 7.89 -9.38 12.70
C ARG A 47 8.37 -7.96 12.43
N LEU A 48 9.64 -7.67 12.72
CA LEU A 48 10.24 -6.36 12.45
C LEU A 48 10.32 -6.05 10.95
N ASN A 49 10.44 -7.09 10.11
CA ASN A 49 10.45 -6.98 8.65
C ASN A 49 9.05 -6.93 8.03
N GLY A 50 8.00 -6.65 8.81
CA GLY A 50 6.66 -6.41 8.29
C GLY A 50 5.81 -7.67 8.09
N LEU A 51 6.14 -8.80 8.73
CA LEU A 51 5.37 -10.06 8.61
C LEU A 51 3.85 -9.86 8.77
N PHE A 52 3.42 -8.93 9.61
CA PHE A 52 2.01 -8.63 9.88
C PHE A 52 1.57 -7.20 9.52
N VAL A 53 2.37 -6.43 8.78
CA VAL A 53 2.13 -5.00 8.54
C VAL A 53 2.06 -4.73 7.05
N LEU A 54 1.05 -3.96 6.64
CA LEU A 54 0.85 -3.56 5.25
C LEU A 54 0.79 -2.04 5.12
N SER A 55 1.69 -1.47 4.32
CA SER A 55 1.72 -0.03 4.02
C SER A 55 1.60 0.23 2.51
N PHE A 56 0.86 1.28 2.17
CA PHE A 56 0.68 1.75 0.82
C PHE A 56 1.09 3.21 0.71
N ALA A 57 1.88 3.57 -0.29
CA ALA A 57 2.39 4.92 -0.49
C ALA A 57 2.21 5.42 -1.92
N ILE A 58 1.98 6.72 -2.08
CA ILE A 58 1.97 7.42 -3.36
C ILE A 58 2.95 8.59 -3.26
N CYS A 59 3.91 8.67 -4.17
CA CYS A 59 4.90 9.75 -4.19
C CYS A 59 4.86 10.54 -5.50
N LYS A 60 5.08 11.85 -5.40
CA LYS A 60 5.41 12.69 -6.55
C LYS A 60 6.89 12.58 -6.87
N LEU A 61 7.25 12.46 -8.15
CA LEU A 61 8.63 12.72 -8.58
C LEU A 61 8.80 14.22 -8.84
N ASP A 62 9.91 14.79 -8.36
CA ASP A 62 10.22 16.21 -8.52
C ASP A 62 10.35 16.62 -9.99
N GLY A 63 10.04 17.89 -10.28
CA GLY A 63 10.33 18.50 -11.58
C GLY A 63 9.14 18.88 -12.46
N ALA A 64 7.89 18.68 -12.01
CA ALA A 64 6.73 19.13 -12.78
C ALA A 64 5.61 19.74 -11.94
N THR A 65 5.04 20.81 -12.48
CA THR A 65 3.79 21.45 -12.05
C THR A 65 2.67 20.96 -12.95
N PRO A 66 1.90 19.91 -12.57
CA PRO A 66 0.70 19.57 -13.32
C PRO A 66 -0.31 20.69 -13.13
N ASN A 67 -1.12 20.94 -14.16
CA ASN A 67 -2.31 21.76 -14.02
C ASN A 67 -3.32 20.98 -13.15
N LEU A 68 -3.18 21.12 -11.83
CA LEU A 68 -3.98 20.38 -10.87
C LEU A 68 -5.46 20.83 -10.97
N PRO A 69 -6.42 19.89 -11.06
CA PRO A 69 -7.83 20.26 -11.10
C PRO A 69 -8.24 20.94 -9.78
N LYS A 70 -8.39 22.26 -9.82
CA LYS A 70 -8.70 23.11 -8.64
C LYS A 70 -10.15 22.98 -8.17
N THR A 71 -11.03 22.38 -8.97
CA THR A 71 -12.48 22.32 -8.74
C THR A 71 -12.98 21.00 -8.13
N ARG A 72 -12.22 19.90 -8.21
CA ARG A 72 -12.65 18.59 -7.65
C ARG A 72 -12.59 18.57 -6.12
N ALA A 73 -13.68 18.21 -5.43
CA ALA A 73 -13.69 18.16 -3.96
C ALA A 73 -12.66 17.18 -3.35
N PHE A 74 -12.31 16.11 -4.05
CA PHE A 74 -11.36 15.05 -3.61
C PHE A 74 -10.43 14.60 -4.76
N GLY A 75 -9.49 13.70 -4.45
CA GLY A 75 -8.51 13.19 -5.45
C GLY A 75 -7.56 14.28 -5.94
N ARG A 76 -7.10 15.13 -5.01
CA ARG A 76 -6.19 16.26 -5.26
C ARG A 76 -5.01 16.21 -4.30
N PHE A 77 -3.88 16.73 -4.77
CA PHE A 77 -2.71 16.99 -3.93
C PHE A 77 -2.56 18.48 -3.69
N THR A 78 -2.41 18.87 -2.42
CA THR A 78 -2.20 20.27 -2.05
C THR A 78 -0.73 20.68 -2.19
N HIS A 79 0.19 19.74 -1.92
CA HIS A 79 1.64 19.97 -2.00
C HIS A 79 2.34 18.74 -2.61
N PRO A 80 3.51 18.90 -3.23
CA PRO A 80 4.39 17.77 -3.56
C PRO A 80 4.80 16.98 -2.32
N GLY A 81 4.93 15.66 -2.44
CA GLY A 81 5.41 14.81 -1.36
C GLY A 81 5.08 13.32 -1.56
N CYS A 82 5.38 12.54 -0.52
CA CYS A 82 4.95 11.15 -0.38
C CYS A 82 3.81 11.05 0.64
N TYR A 83 2.71 10.43 0.24
CA TYR A 83 1.53 10.19 1.05
C TYR A 83 1.41 8.70 1.30
N THR A 84 1.49 8.30 2.56
CA THR A 84 1.46 6.88 2.97
C THR A 84 0.28 6.63 3.90
N THR A 85 -0.33 5.46 3.77
CA THR A 85 -1.38 4.99 4.69
C THR A 85 -1.29 3.47 4.82
N THR A 86 -1.79 2.93 5.93
CA THR A 86 -1.98 1.48 6.07
C THR A 86 -3.33 1.10 5.46
N VAL A 87 -3.38 -0.06 4.80
CA VAL A 87 -4.61 -0.54 4.15
C VAL A 87 -4.97 -1.92 4.68
N THR A 88 -6.27 -2.16 4.87
CA THR A 88 -6.82 -3.46 5.24
C THR A 88 -7.89 -3.86 4.26
N ARG A 89 -8.08 -5.17 4.05
CA ARG A 89 -9.07 -5.77 3.14
C ARG A 89 -9.04 -5.11 1.75
N PRO A 90 -7.88 -5.09 1.06
CA PRO A 90 -7.74 -4.44 -0.25
C PRO A 90 -8.74 -4.99 -1.28
N ALA A 91 -9.04 -6.29 -1.28
CA ALA A 91 -10.06 -6.88 -2.14
C ALA A 91 -11.47 -6.30 -1.91
N LEU A 92 -11.83 -6.00 -0.65
CA LEU A 92 -13.13 -5.39 -0.32
C LEU A 92 -13.20 -3.94 -0.84
N PHE A 93 -12.11 -3.20 -0.72
CA PHE A 93 -12.03 -1.79 -1.12
C PHE A 93 -11.52 -1.59 -2.54
N ARG A 94 -11.31 -2.67 -3.32
CA ARG A 94 -10.63 -2.62 -4.62
C ARG A 94 -11.23 -1.58 -5.56
N ALA A 95 -12.56 -1.58 -5.70
CA ALA A 95 -13.26 -0.62 -6.56
C ALA A 95 -13.05 0.83 -6.11
N TYR A 96 -13.10 1.09 -4.80
CA TYR A 96 -12.87 2.42 -4.23
C TYR A 96 -11.42 2.87 -4.43
N LEU A 97 -10.47 2.01 -4.06
CA LEU A 97 -9.04 2.32 -4.17
C LEU A 97 -8.63 2.53 -5.62
N LEU A 98 -9.11 1.69 -6.54
CA LEU A 98 -8.86 1.85 -7.98
C LEU A 98 -9.40 3.19 -8.49
N GLY A 99 -10.62 3.55 -8.10
CA GLY A 99 -11.20 4.86 -8.43
C GLY A 99 -10.36 6.03 -7.91
N GLN A 100 -9.91 5.98 -6.64
CA GLN A 100 -9.06 7.02 -6.07
C GLN A 100 -7.68 7.08 -6.74
N LEU A 101 -7.05 5.94 -6.98
CA LEU A 101 -5.76 5.83 -7.64
C LEU A 101 -5.81 6.37 -9.06
N ASN A 102 -6.86 6.07 -9.82
CA ASN A 102 -7.06 6.62 -11.16
C ASN A 102 -7.21 8.15 -11.16
N LEU A 103 -7.81 8.73 -10.12
CA LEU A 103 -7.91 10.19 -9.99
C LEU A 103 -6.54 10.85 -9.74
N VAL A 104 -5.70 10.23 -8.90
CA VAL A 104 -4.45 10.83 -8.42
C VAL A 104 -3.22 10.46 -9.27
N LEU A 105 -3.22 9.28 -9.90
CA LEU A 105 -2.14 8.78 -10.78
C LEU A 105 -2.30 9.20 -12.25
N SER A 106 -3.35 9.96 -12.58
CA SER A 106 -3.55 10.55 -13.92
C SER A 106 -2.50 11.63 -14.31
N GLY A 107 -1.48 11.86 -13.46
CA GLY A 107 -0.37 12.79 -13.68
C GLY A 107 1.00 12.15 -13.36
N LEU A 108 1.99 12.95 -12.96
CA LEU A 108 3.37 12.50 -12.67
C LEU A 108 3.56 11.85 -11.28
N TRP A 109 2.53 11.17 -10.78
CA TRP A 109 2.52 10.52 -9.47
C TRP A 109 2.69 9.01 -9.62
N ARG A 110 3.36 8.37 -8.64
CA ARG A 110 3.68 6.93 -8.67
C ARG A 110 3.23 6.25 -7.39
N ALA A 111 2.72 5.02 -7.49
CA ALA A 111 2.30 4.20 -6.36
C ALA A 111 3.39 3.19 -5.95
N TYR A 112 3.43 2.88 -4.66
CA TYR A 112 4.42 2.05 -4.00
C TYR A 112 3.73 1.18 -2.93
N CYS A 113 4.09 -0.10 -2.87
CA CYS A 113 3.63 -1.03 -1.83
C CYS A 113 4.84 -1.45 -0.99
N GLY A 114 4.69 -1.52 0.33
CA GLY A 114 5.77 -1.88 1.25
C GLY A 114 5.28 -2.43 2.58
#